data_AF-A0A9E0YA09-F1
#
_entry.id   AF-A0A9E0YA09-F1
#
_cell.length_a   1.000
_cell.length_b   1.000
_cell.length_c   1.000
_cell.angle_alpha   90.00
_cell.angle_beta   90.00
_cell.angle_gamma   90.00
#
_symmetry.space_group_name_H-M   'P 1'
#
loop_
_entity.id
_entity.type
_entity.pdbx_description
1 polymer ?
#
loop_
_entity_poly.entity_id
_entity_poly.type
_entity_poly.pdbx_seq_one_letter_code
_entity_poly.pdbx_strand_id
1 'polypeptide(L)'
;MKIQSLSSQALLAFSTLAASVSAEAAPANRFFVDPRFPSEVQAAHELFYQEKFDAMAVEIKTALLKYPRDAAIRQDVLALFDAAYELRGNGAVNPDYRLPDSVTWMSVADKKRMRSSTGAIAHRFTMSLDHKAGSEIDQLRVVRYPDAVILDKQAGIGEFEPADEPDGTKNLWAAGPNQREALPEGLYLFDLKMKGQETMHGWFLFSRMTATESPTVTVPAVDQVLATATPTFAWKNFVSSEFRNYERRKVFVAVGYADGREPDLFQFSSKTGGSQPTETTVDKPLPSDEYVMRVSYRERREFGPLTLSRESDTAVPFTVKAAK
;
A
#
# COMPACT_ATOMS: atom_id res chain seq x y z
N MET A 1 71.50 11.63 -22.94
CA MET A 1 71.92 11.44 -21.52
C MET A 1 70.70 11.68 -20.65
N LYS A 2 70.29 10.67 -19.86
CA LYS A 2 69.18 10.60 -18.85
C LYS A 2 67.75 10.70 -19.43
N ILE A 3 66.91 9.65 -19.56
CA ILE A 3 66.40 8.57 -18.66
C ILE A 3 65.36 9.05 -17.62
N GLN A 4 64.20 8.37 -17.64
CA GLN A 4 63.10 8.26 -16.65
C GLN A 4 62.17 9.49 -16.49
N SER A 5 60.85 9.38 -16.32
CA SER A 5 60.07 8.38 -15.58
C SER A 5 58.61 8.34 -16.06
N LEU A 6 58.08 7.14 -16.29
CA LEU A 6 56.64 6.84 -16.36
C LEU A 6 56.06 6.91 -14.95
N SER A 7 54.87 7.52 -14.77
CA SER A 7 54.08 7.35 -13.55
C SER A 7 52.67 6.87 -13.92
N SER A 8 52.45 5.60 -13.61
CA SER A 8 51.19 4.88 -13.61
C SER A 8 50.18 5.57 -12.67
N GLN A 9 48.97 5.84 -13.14
CA GLN A 9 47.82 6.05 -12.24
C GLN A 9 46.92 4.82 -12.28
N ALA A 10 46.65 4.34 -11.08
CA ALA A 10 46.04 3.06 -10.78
C ALA A 10 44.56 3.01 -11.18
N LEU A 11 44.20 1.97 -11.93
CA LEU A 11 42.82 1.53 -12.09
C LEU A 11 42.37 0.89 -10.77
N LEU A 12 41.54 1.59 -10.00
CA LEU A 12 40.82 1.01 -8.86
C LEU A 12 39.59 0.27 -9.41
N ALA A 13 39.74 -1.04 -9.59
CA ALA A 13 38.62 -1.94 -9.83
C ALA A 13 37.84 -2.11 -8.52
N PHE A 14 36.65 -1.50 -8.44
CA PHE A 14 35.68 -1.81 -7.40
C PHE A 14 35.02 -3.15 -7.72
N SER A 15 35.48 -4.22 -7.06
CA SER A 15 34.78 -5.49 -7.03
C SER A 15 33.58 -5.37 -6.09
N THR A 16 32.39 -5.20 -6.67
CA THR A 16 31.12 -5.38 -5.95
C THR A 16 30.93 -6.86 -5.64
N LEU A 17 31.19 -7.26 -4.39
CA LEU A 17 30.68 -8.52 -3.85
C LEU A 17 29.15 -8.42 -3.79
N ALA A 18 28.46 -8.99 -4.77
CA ALA A 18 27.06 -9.33 -4.64
C ALA A 18 26.97 -10.48 -3.62
N ALA A 19 26.69 -10.16 -2.37
CA ALA A 19 26.29 -11.17 -1.39
C ALA A 19 24.93 -11.72 -1.84
N SER A 20 24.96 -12.89 -2.47
CA SER A 20 23.78 -13.70 -2.69
C SER A 20 23.27 -14.12 -1.31
N VAL A 21 22.28 -13.41 -0.79
CA VAL A 21 21.51 -13.89 0.36
C VAL A 21 20.73 -15.08 -0.16
N SER A 22 21.26 -16.28 0.07
CA SER A 22 20.50 -17.51 -0.10
C SER A 22 19.25 -17.36 0.74
N ALA A 23 18.08 -17.30 0.08
CA ALA A 23 16.81 -17.45 0.76
C ALA A 23 16.86 -18.81 1.47
N GLU A 24 17.08 -18.79 2.77
CA GLU A 24 17.00 -19.97 3.61
C GLU A 24 15.56 -20.47 3.47
N ALA A 25 15.40 -21.57 2.71
CA ALA A 25 14.11 -22.19 2.50
C ALA A 25 13.47 -22.40 3.88
N ALA A 26 12.33 -21.75 4.12
CA ALA A 26 11.62 -21.89 5.38
C ALA A 26 11.49 -23.39 5.68
N PRO A 27 11.87 -23.85 6.88
CA PRO A 27 11.91 -25.27 7.17
C PRO A 27 10.54 -25.87 6.90
N ALA A 28 10.49 -26.90 6.05
CA ALA A 28 9.27 -27.55 5.55
C ALA A 28 8.32 -28.08 6.65
N ASN A 29 8.73 -28.02 7.93
CA ASN A 29 7.97 -28.48 9.09
C ASN A 29 7.26 -27.37 9.88
N ARG A 30 7.15 -26.14 9.37
CA ARG A 30 6.57 -25.02 10.15
C ARG A 30 5.03 -24.98 10.21
N PHE A 31 4.34 -25.77 9.38
CA PHE A 31 2.86 -25.77 9.30
C PHE A 31 2.27 -27.12 9.70
N PHE A 32 2.67 -27.68 10.84
CA PHE A 32 2.06 -28.91 11.34
C PHE A 32 0.58 -28.68 11.63
N VAL A 33 -0.30 -29.51 11.04
CA VAL A 33 -1.75 -29.43 11.29
C VAL A 33 -2.02 -30.00 12.68
N ASP A 34 -2.29 -29.13 13.66
CA ASP A 34 -2.75 -29.58 14.96
C ASP A 34 -4.14 -30.25 14.78
N PRO A 35 -4.29 -31.55 15.08
CA PRO A 35 -5.57 -32.24 14.91
C PRO A 35 -6.67 -31.68 15.84
N ARG A 36 -6.31 -30.83 16.79
CA ARG A 36 -7.25 -30.13 17.67
C ARG A 36 -7.83 -28.87 17.03
N PHE A 37 -7.28 -28.38 15.92
CA PHE A 37 -7.85 -27.24 15.22
C PHE A 37 -9.22 -27.60 14.61
N PRO A 38 -10.10 -26.62 14.39
CA PRO A 38 -11.35 -26.83 13.67
C PRO A 38 -11.14 -27.37 12.25
N SER A 39 -12.15 -28.05 11.71
CA SER A 39 -12.10 -28.69 10.39
C SER A 39 -11.73 -27.73 9.25
N GLU A 40 -12.17 -26.48 9.31
CA GLU A 40 -11.87 -25.47 8.28
C GLU A 40 -10.40 -25.05 8.31
N VAL A 41 -9.80 -24.96 9.50
CA VAL A 41 -8.37 -24.66 9.65
C VAL A 41 -7.56 -25.85 9.15
N GLN A 42 -7.94 -27.08 9.50
CA GLN A 42 -7.27 -28.28 8.99
C GLN A 42 -7.35 -28.36 7.45
N ALA A 43 -8.54 -28.07 6.87
CA ALA A 43 -8.74 -28.05 5.43
C ALA A 43 -7.89 -26.97 4.75
N ALA A 44 -7.77 -25.78 5.33
CA ALA A 44 -6.88 -24.73 4.82
C ALA A 44 -5.42 -25.21 4.77
N HIS A 45 -4.90 -25.82 5.83
CA HIS A 45 -3.54 -26.37 5.83
C HIS A 45 -3.38 -27.50 4.79
N GLU A 46 -4.33 -28.41 4.68
CA GLU A 46 -4.29 -29.47 3.67
C GLU A 46 -4.23 -28.89 2.24
N LEU A 47 -5.05 -27.88 1.95
CA LEU A 47 -5.06 -27.19 0.66
C LEU A 47 -3.76 -26.42 0.41
N PHE A 48 -3.13 -25.86 1.44
CA PHE A 48 -1.80 -25.25 1.35
C PHE A 48 -0.75 -26.28 0.92
N TYR A 49 -0.72 -27.47 1.53
CA TYR A 49 0.19 -28.55 1.14
C TYR A 49 -0.04 -29.08 -0.28
N GLN A 50 -1.28 -28.97 -0.77
CA GLN A 50 -1.64 -29.31 -2.14
C GLN A 50 -1.41 -28.16 -3.14
N GLU A 51 -0.85 -27.02 -2.69
CA GLU A 51 -0.67 -25.79 -3.48
C GLU A 51 -1.98 -25.22 -4.07
N LYS A 52 -3.12 -25.56 -3.47
CA LYS A 52 -4.46 -25.11 -3.87
C LYS A 52 -4.83 -23.80 -3.17
N PHE A 53 -4.02 -22.76 -3.39
CA PHE A 53 -4.09 -21.51 -2.63
C PHE A 53 -5.42 -20.76 -2.72
N ASP A 54 -6.12 -20.84 -3.86
CA ASP A 54 -7.43 -20.18 -4.03
C ASP A 54 -8.50 -20.84 -3.15
N ALA A 55 -8.55 -22.18 -3.13
CA ALA A 55 -9.45 -22.93 -2.26
C ALA A 55 -9.06 -22.77 -0.77
N MET A 56 -7.76 -22.76 -0.48
CA MET A 56 -7.23 -22.49 0.87
C MET A 56 -7.78 -21.16 1.40
N ALA A 57 -7.76 -20.10 0.60
CA ALA A 57 -8.25 -18.79 1.02
C ALA A 57 -9.73 -18.81 1.42
N VAL A 58 -10.56 -19.60 0.73
CA VAL A 58 -11.98 -19.78 1.07
C VAL A 58 -12.15 -20.50 2.41
N GLU A 59 -11.33 -21.50 2.71
CA GLU A 59 -11.34 -22.16 4.02
C GLU A 59 -10.87 -21.22 5.14
N ILE A 60 -9.86 -20.39 4.88
CA ILE A 60 -9.42 -19.34 5.81
C ILE A 60 -10.56 -18.37 6.13
N LYS A 61 -11.28 -17.87 5.10
CA LYS A 61 -12.49 -17.06 5.30
C LYS A 61 -13.51 -17.79 6.16
N THR A 62 -13.78 -19.05 5.88
CA THR A 62 -14.78 -19.85 6.63
C THR A 62 -14.38 -20.00 8.09
N ALA A 63 -13.11 -20.28 8.38
CA ALA A 63 -12.57 -20.34 9.74
C ALA A 63 -12.73 -18.99 10.46
N LEU A 64 -12.38 -17.87 9.81
CA LEU A 64 -12.50 -16.53 10.38
C LEU A 64 -13.95 -16.06 10.57
N LEU A 65 -14.89 -16.55 9.76
CA LEU A 65 -16.33 -16.32 9.96
C LEU A 65 -16.88 -17.11 11.15
N LYS A 66 -16.45 -18.37 11.33
CA LYS A 66 -16.92 -19.25 12.42
C LYS A 66 -16.29 -18.92 13.77
N TYR A 67 -15.01 -18.55 13.78
CA TYR A 67 -14.23 -18.31 14.99
C TYR A 67 -13.64 -16.88 15.03
N PRO A 68 -14.44 -15.82 14.86
CA PRO A 68 -13.92 -14.45 14.62
C PRO A 68 -13.16 -13.84 15.79
N ARG A 69 -13.33 -14.39 17.00
CA ARG A 69 -12.69 -13.90 18.23
C ARG A 69 -11.56 -14.81 18.72
N ASP A 70 -11.30 -15.93 18.03
CA ASP A 70 -10.21 -16.83 18.40
C ASP A 70 -8.89 -16.31 17.83
N ALA A 71 -8.05 -15.76 18.73
CA ALA A 71 -6.78 -15.16 18.34
C ALA A 71 -5.77 -16.20 17.82
N ALA A 72 -5.82 -17.44 18.31
CA ALA A 72 -4.91 -18.49 17.89
C ALA A 72 -5.25 -18.95 16.46
N ILE A 73 -6.53 -19.19 16.18
CA ILE A 73 -7.01 -19.51 14.83
C ILE A 73 -6.67 -18.36 13.87
N ARG A 74 -6.97 -17.11 14.24
CA ARG A 74 -6.69 -15.95 13.39
C ARG A 74 -5.19 -15.84 13.06
N GLN A 75 -4.32 -15.95 14.05
CA GLN A 75 -2.88 -15.87 13.84
C GLN A 75 -2.37 -17.00 12.93
N ASP A 76 -2.84 -18.23 13.15
CA ASP A 76 -2.44 -19.40 12.37
C ASP A 76 -2.84 -19.27 10.89
N VAL A 77 -4.12 -18.99 10.61
CA VAL A 77 -4.61 -18.93 9.23
C VAL A 77 -4.07 -17.73 8.45
N LEU A 78 -3.81 -16.59 9.11
CA LEU A 78 -3.18 -15.44 8.46
C LEU A 78 -1.69 -15.69 8.17
N ALA A 79 -0.99 -16.40 9.05
CA ALA A 79 0.38 -16.83 8.78
C ALA A 79 0.44 -17.81 7.60
N LEU A 80 -0.52 -18.73 7.50
CA LEU A 80 -0.67 -19.64 6.35
C LEU A 80 -0.95 -18.87 5.05
N PHE A 81 -1.81 -17.86 5.10
CA PHE A 81 -2.11 -16.98 3.96
C PHE A 81 -0.86 -16.25 3.45
N ASP A 82 -0.08 -15.65 4.35
CA ASP A 82 1.16 -14.97 3.95
C ASP A 82 2.20 -15.95 3.38
N ALA A 83 2.28 -17.18 3.91
CA ALA A 83 3.15 -18.22 3.39
C ALA A 83 2.79 -18.65 1.96
N ALA A 84 1.50 -18.66 1.62
CA ALA A 84 1.05 -18.98 0.27
C ALA A 84 1.55 -17.95 -0.76
N TYR A 85 1.62 -16.66 -0.39
CA TYR A 85 2.22 -15.64 -1.26
C TYR A 85 3.72 -15.79 -1.43
N GLU A 86 4.45 -16.22 -0.39
CA GLU A 86 5.88 -16.51 -0.53
C GLU A 86 6.13 -17.63 -1.55
N LEU A 87 5.27 -18.66 -1.59
CA LEU A 87 5.37 -19.75 -2.57
C LEU A 87 4.88 -19.34 -3.96
N ARG A 88 3.75 -18.61 -4.05
CA ARG A 88 3.15 -18.19 -5.32
C ARG A 88 3.88 -17.02 -5.97
N GLY A 89 4.70 -16.30 -5.22
CA GLY A 89 5.30 -15.05 -5.65
C GLY A 89 4.24 -13.97 -5.90
N ASN A 90 4.41 -13.20 -6.98
CA ASN A 90 3.53 -12.08 -7.31
C ASN A 90 2.15 -12.48 -7.88
N GLY A 91 1.80 -13.78 -7.86
CA GLY A 91 0.50 -14.27 -8.31
C GLY A 91 -0.60 -13.97 -7.30
N ALA A 92 -1.75 -13.52 -7.79
CA ALA A 92 -2.91 -13.22 -6.95
C ALA A 92 -3.53 -14.51 -6.38
N VAL A 93 -3.83 -14.53 -5.07
CA VAL A 93 -4.74 -15.51 -4.49
C VAL A 93 -6.17 -15.09 -4.78
N ASN A 94 -6.95 -15.94 -5.46
CA ASN A 94 -8.28 -15.56 -5.96
C ASN A 94 -9.37 -15.91 -4.94
N PRO A 95 -10.24 -14.95 -4.58
CA PRO A 95 -11.38 -15.22 -3.73
C PRO A 95 -12.56 -15.83 -4.51
N ASP A 96 -13.59 -16.25 -3.77
CA ASP A 96 -14.86 -16.82 -4.28
C ASP A 96 -15.87 -15.75 -4.75
N TYR A 97 -15.40 -14.61 -5.26
CA TYR A 97 -16.26 -13.57 -5.85
C TYR A 97 -15.62 -12.91 -7.07
N ARG A 98 -16.41 -12.15 -7.82
CA ARG A 98 -15.96 -11.31 -8.94
C ARG A 98 -16.46 -9.89 -8.76
N LEU A 99 -15.66 -8.92 -9.18
CA LEU A 99 -16.12 -7.54 -9.29
C LEU A 99 -17.13 -7.43 -10.44
N PRO A 100 -18.12 -6.52 -10.36
CA PRO A 100 -18.96 -6.22 -11.51
C PRO A 100 -18.12 -5.76 -12.71
N ASP A 101 -18.49 -6.13 -13.93
CA ASP A 101 -17.74 -5.80 -15.18
C ASP A 101 -17.58 -4.29 -15.45
N SER A 102 -18.32 -3.46 -14.72
CA SER A 102 -18.23 -2.01 -14.74
C SER A 102 -17.07 -1.46 -13.91
N VAL A 103 -16.57 -2.24 -12.96
CA VAL A 103 -15.39 -1.94 -12.13
C VAL A 103 -14.15 -2.43 -12.87
N THR A 104 -13.25 -1.51 -13.17
CA THR A 104 -12.01 -1.82 -13.91
C THR A 104 -10.81 -2.03 -12.99
N TRP A 105 -10.83 -1.40 -11.81
CA TRP A 105 -9.79 -1.54 -10.81
C TRP A 105 -10.33 -1.24 -9.41
N MET A 106 -9.82 -1.92 -8.40
CA MET A 106 -10.14 -1.66 -7.01
C MET A 106 -8.90 -1.89 -6.15
N SER A 107 -8.64 -0.98 -5.21
CA SER A 107 -7.59 -1.14 -4.22
C SER A 107 -8.07 -0.85 -2.81
N VAL A 108 -7.39 -1.49 -1.86
CA VAL A 108 -7.59 -1.30 -0.43
C VAL A 108 -6.24 -1.06 0.21
N ALA A 109 -6.16 -0.11 1.13
CA ALA A 109 -4.93 0.17 1.85
C ALA A 109 -5.12 0.53 3.32
N ASP A 110 -4.10 0.20 4.11
CA ASP A 110 -3.83 0.87 5.38
C ASP A 110 -2.77 1.93 5.10
N LYS A 111 -3.15 3.19 5.29
CA LYS A 111 -2.29 4.33 5.06
C LYS A 111 -1.82 4.89 6.39
N LYS A 112 -0.55 4.66 6.70
CA LYS A 112 0.17 5.35 7.77
C LYS A 112 0.66 6.70 7.24
N ARG A 113 0.43 7.78 8.00
CA ARG A 113 0.96 9.12 7.73
C ARG A 113 1.71 9.64 8.93
N MET A 114 2.96 10.01 8.72
CA MET A 114 3.80 10.75 9.67
C MET A 114 3.80 12.24 9.32
N ARG A 115 3.52 13.10 10.30
CA ARG A 115 3.72 14.55 10.21
C ARG A 115 5.08 14.90 10.78
N SER A 116 6.02 15.30 9.93
CA SER A 116 7.42 15.50 10.36
C SER A 116 7.58 16.65 11.38
N SER A 117 6.72 17.66 11.34
CA SER A 117 6.76 18.80 12.27
C SER A 117 6.38 18.46 13.70
N THR A 118 5.53 17.43 13.90
CA THR A 118 5.04 17.06 15.24
C THR A 118 5.43 15.64 15.65
N GLY A 119 5.96 14.83 14.74
CA GLY A 119 6.15 13.39 14.93
C GLY A 119 4.83 12.60 15.04
N ALA A 120 3.68 13.24 14.84
CA ALA A 120 2.38 12.58 14.98
C ALA A 120 2.18 11.57 13.85
N ILE A 121 1.72 10.38 14.23
CA ILE A 121 1.36 9.30 13.32
C ILE A 121 -0.15 9.14 13.33
N ALA A 122 -0.73 9.01 12.14
CA ALA A 122 -2.12 8.64 11.94
C ALA A 122 -2.20 7.49 10.93
N HIS A 123 -3.11 6.57 11.18
CA HIS A 123 -3.47 5.49 10.27
C HIS A 123 -4.85 5.74 9.70
N ARG A 124 -5.10 5.24 8.49
CA ARG A 124 -6.36 5.44 7.80
C ARG A 124 -6.63 4.31 6.83
N PHE A 125 -7.82 3.72 6.93
CA PHE A 125 -8.34 2.83 5.89
C PHE A 125 -8.65 3.66 4.65
N THR A 126 -8.19 3.23 3.48
CA THR A 126 -8.59 3.82 2.20
C THR A 126 -8.97 2.73 1.22
N MET A 127 -9.97 3.01 0.40
CA MET A 127 -10.37 2.19 -0.73
C MET A 127 -10.55 3.09 -1.94
N SER A 128 -10.01 2.69 -3.08
CA SER A 128 -10.21 3.39 -4.35
C SER A 128 -10.78 2.42 -5.36
N LEU A 129 -11.72 2.89 -6.17
CA LEU A 129 -12.36 2.08 -7.19
C LEU A 129 -12.54 2.88 -8.48
N ASP A 130 -12.03 2.33 -9.57
CA ASP A 130 -12.23 2.83 -10.92
C ASP A 130 -13.41 2.11 -11.56
N HIS A 131 -14.30 2.86 -12.20
CA HIS A 131 -15.47 2.33 -12.86
C HIS A 131 -15.82 3.10 -14.13
N LYS A 132 -16.62 2.46 -14.99
CA LYS A 132 -17.10 3.05 -16.24
C LYS A 132 -18.07 4.21 -15.96
N ALA A 133 -18.04 5.24 -16.81
CA ALA A 133 -19.05 6.31 -16.76
C ALA A 133 -20.48 5.74 -16.89
N GLY A 134 -21.43 6.27 -16.13
CA GLY A 134 -22.82 5.78 -16.09
C GLY A 134 -23.04 4.57 -15.18
N SER A 135 -21.99 4.07 -14.52
CA SER A 135 -22.06 3.00 -13.51
C SER A 135 -21.71 3.54 -12.13
N GLU A 136 -22.37 4.61 -11.70
CA GLU A 136 -22.09 5.21 -10.39
C GLU A 136 -22.28 4.22 -9.25
N ILE A 137 -21.52 4.40 -8.17
CA ILE A 137 -21.60 3.54 -6.98
C ILE A 137 -22.76 4.01 -6.10
N ASP A 138 -23.80 3.20 -5.96
CA ASP A 138 -24.94 3.46 -5.08
C ASP A 138 -24.60 3.17 -3.61
N GLN A 139 -23.84 2.11 -3.37
CA GLN A 139 -23.39 1.73 -2.03
C GLN A 139 -21.98 1.17 -2.07
N LEU A 140 -21.16 1.63 -1.11
CA LEU A 140 -19.94 0.97 -0.69
C LEU A 140 -19.97 0.85 0.82
N ARG A 141 -19.88 -0.38 1.31
CA ARG A 141 -19.77 -0.68 2.74
C ARG A 141 -18.57 -1.56 2.99
N VAL A 142 -17.81 -1.28 4.04
CA VAL A 142 -16.70 -2.13 4.49
C VAL A 142 -16.84 -2.37 5.99
N VAL A 143 -16.78 -3.64 6.38
CA VAL A 143 -16.86 -4.09 7.76
C VAL A 143 -15.60 -4.89 8.09
N ARG A 144 -14.88 -4.48 9.14
CA ARG A 144 -13.93 -5.38 9.81
C ARG A 144 -14.75 -6.38 10.61
N TYR A 145 -14.78 -7.62 10.13
CA TYR A 145 -15.61 -8.64 10.72
C TYR A 145 -15.03 -9.07 12.09
N PRO A 146 -15.86 -9.22 13.15
CA PRO A 146 -17.33 -9.16 13.14
C PRO A 146 -17.93 -7.83 13.62
N ASP A 147 -17.13 -6.81 13.95
CA ASP A 147 -17.54 -5.83 14.96
C ASP A 147 -17.51 -4.35 14.53
N ALA A 148 -16.82 -3.98 13.45
CA ALA A 148 -16.62 -2.57 13.12
C ALA A 148 -16.98 -2.25 11.68
N VAL A 149 -17.93 -1.33 11.49
CA VAL A 149 -18.20 -0.70 10.19
C VAL A 149 -17.15 0.41 9.98
N ILE A 150 -16.37 0.30 8.91
CA ILE A 150 -15.31 1.25 8.57
C ILE A 150 -15.79 2.28 7.56
N LEU A 151 -16.52 1.79 6.55
CA LEU A 151 -17.16 2.60 5.51
C LEU A 151 -18.62 2.18 5.39
N ASP A 152 -19.50 3.15 5.21
CA ASP A 152 -20.89 2.92 4.79
C ASP A 152 -21.43 4.18 4.13
N LYS A 153 -21.49 4.18 2.80
CA LYS A 153 -21.89 5.37 2.01
C LYS A 153 -23.30 5.83 2.35
N GLN A 154 -24.26 4.91 2.43
CA GLN A 154 -25.66 5.22 2.74
C GLN A 154 -25.86 5.68 4.18
N ALA A 155 -25.10 5.15 5.14
CA ALA A 155 -25.16 5.61 6.53
C ALA A 155 -24.30 6.85 6.80
N GLY A 156 -23.56 7.36 5.80
CA GLY A 156 -22.67 8.51 5.96
C GLY A 156 -21.43 8.23 6.82
N ILE A 157 -20.96 6.97 6.88
CA ILE A 157 -19.78 6.57 7.65
C ILE A 157 -18.56 6.56 6.72
N GLY A 158 -17.61 7.47 6.98
CA GLY A 158 -16.40 7.66 6.19
C GLY A 158 -16.49 8.87 5.24
N GLU A 159 -15.41 9.12 4.53
CA GLU A 159 -15.30 10.12 3.47
C GLU A 159 -15.42 9.44 2.11
N PHE A 160 -16.08 10.10 1.16
CA PHE A 160 -16.34 9.59 -0.19
C PHE A 160 -16.18 10.73 -1.19
N GLU A 161 -15.19 10.62 -2.06
CA GLU A 161 -14.81 11.66 -3.01
C GLU A 161 -14.84 11.06 -4.42
N PRO A 162 -15.87 11.38 -5.23
CA PRO A 162 -15.86 11.01 -6.64
C PRO A 162 -14.87 11.91 -7.38
N ALA A 163 -14.13 11.31 -8.30
CA ALA A 163 -13.20 12.01 -9.19
C ALA A 163 -13.35 11.53 -10.63
N ASP A 164 -12.99 12.41 -11.56
CA ASP A 164 -12.96 12.12 -12.98
C ASP A 164 -11.51 11.97 -13.41
N GLU A 165 -11.15 10.79 -13.92
CA GLU A 165 -9.83 10.55 -14.47
C GLU A 165 -9.70 11.16 -15.87
N PRO A 166 -8.49 11.57 -16.31
CA PRO A 166 -8.30 12.21 -17.61
C PRO A 166 -8.72 11.37 -18.82
N ASP A 167 -8.78 10.04 -18.68
CA ASP A 167 -9.22 9.11 -19.73
C ASP A 167 -10.74 8.89 -19.76
N GLY A 168 -11.49 9.59 -18.90
CA GLY A 168 -12.95 9.47 -18.79
C GLY A 168 -13.41 8.37 -17.82
N THR A 169 -12.49 7.62 -17.22
CA THR A 169 -12.80 6.70 -16.12
C THR A 169 -13.30 7.49 -14.91
N LYS A 170 -14.27 6.94 -14.18
CA LYS A 170 -14.76 7.51 -12.93
C LYS A 170 -14.05 6.82 -11.78
N ASN A 171 -13.58 7.58 -10.82
CA ASN A 171 -12.99 7.07 -9.60
C ASN A 171 -13.89 7.42 -8.40
N LEU A 172 -13.98 6.51 -7.44
CA LEU A 172 -14.42 6.83 -6.08
C LEU A 172 -13.28 6.53 -5.13
N TRP A 173 -12.75 7.58 -4.51
CA TRP A 173 -11.92 7.44 -3.33
C TRP A 173 -12.81 7.43 -2.09
N ALA A 174 -12.57 6.47 -1.20
CA ALA A 174 -13.27 6.35 0.06
C ALA A 174 -12.27 6.12 1.20
N ALA A 175 -12.54 6.69 2.37
CA ALA A 175 -11.64 6.51 3.49
C ALA A 175 -12.33 6.58 4.86
N GLY A 176 -11.91 5.68 5.75
CA GLY A 176 -12.37 5.65 7.14
C GLY A 176 -11.83 6.83 7.95
N PRO A 177 -12.18 6.94 9.23
CA PRO A 177 -11.62 7.99 10.10
C PRO A 177 -10.10 7.84 10.27
N ASN A 178 -9.41 8.94 10.56
CA ASN A 178 -8.04 8.88 11.04
C ASN A 178 -8.01 8.27 12.45
N GLN A 179 -7.08 7.36 12.68
CA GLN A 179 -6.91 6.69 13.97
C GLN A 179 -5.43 6.66 14.37
N ARG A 180 -5.15 6.52 15.66
CA ARG A 180 -3.77 6.47 16.19
C ARG A 180 -3.12 5.11 15.97
N GLU A 181 -3.93 4.06 15.96
CA GLU A 181 -3.48 2.69 15.84
C GLU A 181 -3.68 2.16 14.43
N ALA A 182 -2.86 1.19 14.07
CA ALA A 182 -2.99 0.42 12.86
C ALA A 182 -4.37 -0.25 12.73
N LEU A 183 -4.79 -0.52 11.50
CA LEU A 183 -5.95 -1.36 11.29
C LEU A 183 -5.63 -2.80 11.73
N PRO A 184 -6.47 -3.43 12.58
CA PRO A 184 -6.21 -4.78 13.03
C PRO A 184 -6.20 -5.79 11.89
N GLU A 185 -5.33 -6.79 11.98
CA GLU A 185 -5.32 -7.90 11.06
C GLU A 185 -6.60 -8.74 11.17
N GLY A 186 -7.04 -9.33 10.06
CA GLY A 186 -8.22 -10.21 10.04
C GLY A 186 -9.01 -10.19 8.74
N LEU A 187 -10.25 -10.65 8.86
CA LEU A 187 -11.22 -10.71 7.76
C LEU A 187 -11.99 -9.40 7.65
N TYR A 188 -12.06 -8.89 6.43
CA TYR A 188 -12.85 -7.73 6.07
C TYR A 188 -13.89 -8.16 5.05
N LEU A 189 -15.12 -7.70 5.22
CA LEU A 189 -16.24 -7.93 4.31
C LEU A 189 -16.61 -6.60 3.67
N PHE A 190 -17.05 -6.63 2.41
CA PHE A 190 -17.54 -5.44 1.75
C PHE A 190 -18.77 -5.72 0.90
N ASP A 191 -19.66 -4.73 0.87
CA ASP A 191 -20.82 -4.69 -0.01
C ASP A 191 -20.58 -3.59 -1.06
N LEU A 192 -20.74 -3.94 -2.33
CA LEU A 192 -20.64 -3.01 -3.44
C LEU A 192 -21.90 -3.07 -4.28
N LYS A 193 -22.62 -1.95 -4.39
CA LYS A 193 -23.77 -1.81 -5.28
C LYS A 193 -23.49 -0.74 -6.31
N MET A 194 -23.41 -1.16 -7.57
CA MET A 194 -23.37 -0.25 -8.72
C MET A 194 -24.79 0.13 -9.11
N LYS A 195 -24.96 1.31 -9.69
CA LYS A 195 -26.26 1.82 -10.14
C LYS A 195 -26.93 0.85 -11.11
N GLY A 196 -28.16 0.46 -10.79
CA GLY A 196 -28.95 -0.47 -11.59
C GLY A 196 -28.48 -1.93 -11.55
N GLN A 197 -27.56 -2.29 -10.65
CA GLN A 197 -27.07 -3.66 -10.47
C GLN A 197 -27.41 -4.20 -9.08
N GLU A 198 -27.38 -5.53 -8.95
CA GLU A 198 -27.50 -6.19 -7.64
C GLU A 198 -26.27 -5.89 -6.77
N THR A 199 -26.47 -5.97 -5.45
CA THR A 199 -25.36 -5.82 -4.51
C THR A 199 -24.43 -7.02 -4.61
N MET A 200 -23.15 -6.77 -4.86
CA MET A 200 -22.09 -7.77 -4.78
C MET A 200 -21.52 -7.80 -3.36
N HIS A 201 -21.30 -9.01 -2.84
CA HIS A 201 -20.67 -9.24 -1.55
C HIS A 201 -19.27 -9.81 -1.76
N GLY A 202 -18.27 -9.11 -1.25
CA GLY A 202 -16.88 -9.52 -1.32
C GLY A 202 -16.21 -9.52 0.05
N TRP A 203 -14.95 -9.95 0.06
CA TRP A 203 -14.13 -10.01 1.26
C TRP A 203 -12.66 -9.88 0.92
N PHE A 204 -11.82 -9.58 1.90
CA PHE A 204 -10.36 -9.65 1.77
C PHE A 204 -9.72 -9.90 3.13
N LEU A 205 -8.46 -10.33 3.11
CA LEU A 205 -7.66 -10.54 4.32
C LEU A 205 -6.66 -9.41 4.49
N PHE A 206 -6.63 -8.86 5.69
CA PHE A 206 -5.63 -7.92 6.13
C PHE A 206 -4.64 -8.66 7.02
N SER A 207 -3.47 -8.97 6.47
CA SER A 207 -2.34 -9.56 7.19
C SER A 207 -1.09 -8.76 6.85
N ARG A 208 -0.40 -8.23 7.87
CA ARG A 208 0.84 -7.46 7.76
C ARG A 208 0.76 -6.24 6.83
N MET A 209 -0.43 -5.62 6.76
CA MET A 209 -0.71 -4.52 5.84
C MET A 209 -0.33 -3.14 6.37
N THR A 210 0.25 -3.07 7.57
CA THR A 210 0.65 -1.81 8.22
C THR A 210 2.15 -1.58 8.10
N ALA A 211 2.55 -0.38 7.70
CA ALA A 211 3.96 0.02 7.67
C ALA A 211 4.49 0.33 9.07
N THR A 212 5.57 -0.32 9.48
CA THR A 212 6.24 -0.09 10.76
C THR A 212 7.05 1.21 10.75
N GLU A 213 7.61 1.57 9.59
CA GLU A 213 8.48 2.72 9.40
C GLU A 213 7.87 3.79 8.48
N SER A 214 8.55 4.93 8.32
CA SER A 214 8.10 6.04 7.49
C SER A 214 9.21 6.57 6.58
N PRO A 215 8.88 7.01 5.35
CA PRO A 215 9.85 7.60 4.44
C PRO A 215 10.57 8.79 5.07
N THR A 216 11.84 8.98 4.76
CA THR A 216 12.60 10.15 5.23
C THR A 216 12.78 11.13 4.09
N VAL A 217 12.18 12.31 4.18
CA VAL A 217 12.43 13.43 3.27
C VAL A 217 13.69 14.16 3.72
N THR A 218 14.59 14.43 2.78
CA THR A 218 15.84 15.16 3.04
C THR A 218 15.79 16.59 2.51
N VAL A 219 15.04 16.84 1.44
CA VAL A 219 14.76 18.18 0.92
C VAL A 219 13.28 18.24 0.49
N PRO A 220 12.48 19.14 1.08
CA PRO A 220 12.87 20.15 2.05
C PRO A 220 13.07 19.56 3.46
N ALA A 221 13.81 20.27 4.31
CA ALA A 221 13.71 20.10 5.76
C ALA A 221 12.42 20.75 6.30
N VAL A 222 11.99 20.35 7.50
CA VAL A 222 10.82 20.95 8.15
C VAL A 222 10.99 22.46 8.26
N ASP A 223 10.00 23.20 7.77
CA ASP A 223 9.93 24.66 7.75
C ASP A 223 11.08 25.35 6.99
N GLN A 224 11.75 24.63 6.09
CA GLN A 224 12.80 25.18 5.25
C GLN A 224 12.22 26.24 4.30
N VAL A 225 12.92 27.37 4.16
CA VAL A 225 12.64 28.38 3.15
C VAL A 225 13.53 28.15 1.93
N LEU A 226 12.92 27.87 0.79
CA LEU A 226 13.59 27.68 -0.50
C LEU A 226 13.58 28.98 -1.29
N ALA A 227 14.74 29.39 -1.79
CA ALA A 227 14.91 30.63 -2.56
C ALA A 227 14.61 30.48 -4.07
N THR A 228 14.38 29.25 -4.54
CA THR A 228 14.06 28.95 -5.94
C THR A 228 12.59 28.53 -6.08
N ALA A 229 11.95 28.98 -7.17
CA ALA A 229 10.60 28.54 -7.54
C ALA A 229 10.58 27.11 -8.11
N THR A 230 11.71 26.57 -8.55
CA THR A 230 11.82 25.22 -9.12
C THR A 230 12.75 24.36 -8.26
N PRO A 231 12.36 24.05 -7.01
CA PRO A 231 13.21 23.26 -6.13
C PRO A 231 13.37 21.83 -6.65
N THR A 232 14.53 21.26 -6.37
CA THR A 232 14.74 19.82 -6.43
C THR A 232 14.44 19.24 -5.05
N PHE A 233 13.49 18.33 -5.00
CA PHE A 233 13.15 17.59 -3.80
C PHE A 233 13.94 16.29 -3.73
N ALA A 234 14.23 15.85 -2.51
CA ALA A 234 15.00 14.64 -2.27
C ALA A 234 14.52 13.89 -1.02
N TRP A 235 14.63 12.57 -1.06
CA TRP A 235 14.25 11.66 0.02
C TRP A 235 15.14 10.41 0.02
N LYS A 236 15.21 9.72 1.15
CA LYS A 236 15.90 8.43 1.23
C LYS A 236 15.04 7.36 0.58
N ASN A 237 15.69 6.46 -0.16
CA ASN A 237 15.03 5.25 -0.65
C ASN A 237 14.53 4.44 0.55
N PHE A 238 13.21 4.23 0.62
CA PHE A 238 12.56 3.56 1.74
C PHE A 238 12.05 2.18 1.33
N VAL A 239 12.35 1.16 2.14
CA VAL A 239 11.79 -0.19 2.06
C VAL A 239 11.33 -0.52 3.46
N SER A 240 10.07 -0.92 3.63
CA SER A 240 9.60 -1.37 4.94
C SER A 240 10.35 -2.62 5.39
N SER A 241 10.61 -2.77 6.69
CA SER A 241 11.08 -4.05 7.26
C SER A 241 10.11 -5.20 6.98
N GLU A 242 8.85 -4.86 6.73
CA GLU A 242 7.78 -5.80 6.41
C GLU A 242 7.65 -6.12 4.91
N PHE A 243 8.49 -5.49 4.06
CA PHE A 243 8.48 -5.74 2.61
C PHE A 243 8.77 -7.20 2.30
N ARG A 244 7.95 -7.78 1.42
CA ARG A 244 8.08 -9.18 0.97
C ARG A 244 8.38 -9.25 -0.51
N ASN A 245 9.03 -10.32 -0.94
CA ASN A 245 9.51 -10.47 -2.32
C ASN A 245 8.36 -10.60 -3.35
N TYR A 246 7.17 -11.00 -2.91
CA TYR A 246 5.97 -11.03 -3.73
C TYR A 246 5.29 -9.66 -3.88
N GLU A 247 5.67 -8.68 -3.07
CA GLU A 247 5.10 -7.34 -3.13
C GLU A 247 5.79 -6.50 -4.20
N ARG A 248 5.04 -5.56 -4.77
CA ARG A 248 5.54 -4.56 -5.69
C ARG A 248 5.56 -3.20 -5.02
N ARG A 249 6.68 -2.49 -5.17
CA ARG A 249 6.86 -1.17 -4.56
C ARG A 249 6.66 -0.04 -5.58
N LYS A 250 6.08 1.05 -5.11
CA LYS A 250 5.87 2.30 -5.85
C LYS A 250 6.10 3.48 -4.91
N VAL A 251 6.77 4.53 -5.40
CA VAL A 251 6.87 5.82 -4.71
C VAL A 251 5.98 6.83 -5.43
N PHE A 252 5.28 7.63 -4.64
CA PHE A 252 4.48 8.76 -5.08
C PHE A 252 4.92 9.99 -4.31
N VAL A 253 5.09 11.10 -5.01
CA VAL A 253 5.47 12.39 -4.42
C VAL A 253 4.46 13.42 -4.87
N ALA A 254 3.97 14.24 -3.95
CA ALA A 254 3.09 15.36 -4.26
C ALA A 254 3.50 16.61 -3.50
N VAL A 255 3.24 17.77 -4.09
CA VAL A 255 3.35 19.08 -3.44
C VAL A 255 2.03 19.81 -3.61
N GLY A 256 1.45 20.19 -2.48
CA GLY A 256 0.25 21.03 -2.41
C GLY A 256 0.48 22.20 -1.45
N TYR A 257 -0.44 23.15 -1.45
CA TYR A 257 -0.41 24.26 -0.50
C TYR A 257 -0.60 23.77 0.94
N ALA A 258 0.03 24.46 1.89
CA ALA A 258 -0.04 24.08 3.30
C ALA A 258 -1.45 24.23 3.90
N ASP A 259 -2.26 25.14 3.37
CA ASP A 259 -3.67 25.35 3.76
C ASP A 259 -4.62 24.30 3.17
N GLY A 260 -4.12 23.40 2.31
CA GLY A 260 -4.90 22.34 1.69
C GLY A 260 -5.75 22.78 0.50
N ARG A 261 -5.59 24.00 -0.01
CA ARG A 261 -6.33 24.42 -1.23
C ARG A 261 -5.84 23.66 -2.45
N GLU A 262 -6.78 23.36 -3.35
CA GLU A 262 -6.51 22.69 -4.62
C GLU A 262 -6.00 23.64 -5.71
N PRO A 263 -5.37 23.10 -6.77
CA PRO A 263 -4.93 21.70 -6.94
C PRO A 263 -3.56 21.44 -6.30
N ASP A 264 -3.18 20.18 -6.19
CA ASP A 264 -1.76 19.82 -6.05
C ASP A 264 -0.98 20.42 -7.24
N LEU A 265 0.12 21.11 -6.94
CA LEU A 265 0.89 21.84 -7.94
C LEU A 265 1.90 20.96 -8.67
N PHE A 266 2.29 19.85 -8.04
CA PHE A 266 3.25 18.90 -8.59
C PHE A 266 2.92 17.49 -8.10
N GLN A 267 3.00 16.53 -9.01
CA GLN A 267 2.87 15.11 -8.69
C GLN A 267 3.89 14.31 -9.49
N PHE A 268 4.49 13.33 -8.83
CA PHE A 268 5.43 12.39 -9.42
C PHE A 268 5.10 10.97 -8.95
N SER A 269 5.25 10.01 -9.84
CA SER A 269 4.97 8.60 -9.56
C SER A 269 6.01 7.72 -10.25
N SER A 270 6.68 6.85 -9.49
CA SER A 270 7.58 5.86 -10.09
C SER A 270 6.83 4.73 -10.80
N LYS A 271 7.56 4.00 -11.65
CA LYS A 271 7.07 2.72 -12.17
C LYS A 271 7.06 1.68 -11.05
N THR A 272 5.99 0.90 -10.99
CA THR A 272 5.84 -0.22 -10.06
C THR A 272 6.94 -1.25 -10.27
N GLY A 273 7.65 -1.63 -9.20
CA GLY A 273 8.70 -2.67 -9.22
C GLY A 273 10.04 -2.25 -9.83
N GLY A 274 10.18 -1.00 -10.29
CA GLY A 274 11.44 -0.48 -10.84
C GLY A 274 12.40 0.06 -9.78
N SER A 275 13.55 0.57 -10.25
CA SER A 275 14.42 1.44 -9.43
C SER A 275 13.59 2.62 -8.91
N GLN A 276 13.65 2.87 -7.61
CA GLN A 276 12.90 3.95 -6.99
C GLN A 276 13.76 5.21 -6.98
N PRO A 277 13.33 6.29 -7.67
CA PRO A 277 14.06 7.54 -7.60
C PRO A 277 14.04 8.09 -6.18
N THR A 278 15.07 8.88 -5.88
CA THR A 278 15.28 9.52 -4.57
C THR A 278 15.24 11.03 -4.67
N GLU A 279 14.99 11.56 -5.86
CA GLU A 279 14.88 12.98 -6.14
C GLU A 279 13.96 13.25 -7.33
N THR A 280 13.40 14.46 -7.36
CA THR A 280 12.67 15.00 -8.52
C THR A 280 12.69 16.52 -8.47
N THR A 281 12.69 17.16 -9.64
CA THR A 281 12.60 18.62 -9.76
C THR A 281 11.21 19.01 -10.22
N VAL A 282 10.68 20.12 -9.68
CA VAL A 282 9.40 20.67 -10.14
C VAL A 282 9.55 21.21 -11.56
N ASP A 283 8.67 20.79 -12.46
CA ASP A 283 8.67 21.19 -13.86
C ASP A 283 8.09 22.59 -14.07
N LYS A 284 7.24 23.05 -13.14
CA LYS A 284 6.62 24.38 -13.15
C LYS A 284 7.04 25.21 -11.93
N PRO A 285 7.40 26.49 -12.10
CA PRO A 285 7.72 27.38 -10.98
C PRO A 285 6.58 27.44 -9.94
N LEU A 286 6.91 27.17 -8.69
CA LEU A 286 6.04 27.38 -7.53
C LEU A 286 6.02 28.87 -7.17
N PRO A 287 4.82 29.47 -7.00
CA PRO A 287 4.70 30.82 -6.43
C PRO A 287 5.36 30.94 -5.05
N SER A 288 5.57 32.18 -4.59
CA SER A 288 6.00 32.38 -3.20
C SER A 288 4.82 32.13 -2.26
N ASP A 289 4.88 31.03 -1.51
CA ASP A 289 3.83 30.61 -0.57
C ASP A 289 4.34 29.51 0.39
N GLU A 290 3.46 29.03 1.26
CA GLU A 290 3.64 27.87 2.14
C GLU A 290 3.08 26.60 1.50
N TYR A 291 3.87 25.53 1.60
CA TYR A 291 3.63 24.26 0.94
C TYR A 291 3.83 23.08 1.87
N VAL A 292 3.29 21.94 1.48
CA VAL A 292 3.57 20.64 2.09
C VAL A 292 4.00 19.69 0.98
N MET A 293 5.20 19.14 1.13
CA MET A 293 5.66 18.01 0.33
C MET A 293 5.21 16.70 1.01
N ARG A 294 4.69 15.77 0.22
CA ARG A 294 4.31 14.43 0.66
C ARG A 294 5.12 13.39 -0.11
N VAL A 295 5.76 12.47 0.60
CA VAL A 295 6.41 11.28 0.01
C VAL A 295 5.71 10.04 0.54
N SER A 296 5.07 9.30 -0.36
CA SER A 296 4.31 8.09 -0.08
C SER A 296 4.97 6.89 -0.74
N TYR A 297 5.29 5.87 0.06
CA TYR A 297 5.68 4.56 -0.43
C TYR A 297 4.49 3.61 -0.32
N ARG A 298 4.31 2.80 -1.37
CA ARG A 298 3.23 1.83 -1.47
C ARG A 298 3.82 0.48 -1.82
N GLU A 299 3.56 -0.50 -0.98
CA GLU A 299 3.97 -1.90 -1.16
C GLU A 299 2.68 -2.69 -1.37
N ARG A 300 2.57 -3.36 -2.53
CA ARG A 300 1.29 -3.84 -3.07
C ARG A 300 1.36 -5.31 -3.41
N ARG A 301 0.26 -6.03 -3.16
CA ARG A 301 0.02 -7.39 -3.65
C ARG A 301 -1.39 -7.50 -4.21
N GLU A 302 -1.58 -8.43 -5.13
CA GLU A 302 -2.91 -8.70 -5.71
C GLU A 302 -3.64 -9.76 -4.88
N PHE A 303 -4.94 -9.58 -4.68
CA PHE A 303 -5.87 -10.53 -4.06
C PHE A 303 -7.10 -10.64 -4.97
N GLY A 304 -7.06 -11.62 -5.87
CA GLY A 304 -7.94 -11.73 -7.02
C GLY A 304 -8.07 -10.41 -7.77
N PRO A 305 -9.27 -9.80 -7.83
CA PRO A 305 -9.49 -8.56 -8.54
C PRO A 305 -9.12 -7.29 -7.72
N LEU A 306 -8.60 -7.43 -6.49
CA LEU A 306 -8.21 -6.32 -5.64
C LEU A 306 -6.69 -6.13 -5.61
N THR A 307 -6.24 -4.90 -5.55
CA THR A 307 -4.87 -4.56 -5.13
C THR A 307 -4.86 -4.19 -3.64
N LEU A 308 -4.25 -5.02 -2.81
CA LEU A 308 -4.02 -4.73 -1.39
C LEU A 308 -2.71 -3.96 -1.24
N SER A 309 -2.73 -2.83 -0.53
CA SER A 309 -1.56 -1.96 -0.38
C SER A 309 -1.27 -1.62 1.07
N ARG A 310 0.01 -1.70 1.44
CA ARG A 310 0.56 -1.06 2.63
C ARG A 310 1.14 0.28 2.22
N GLU A 311 0.64 1.36 2.79
CA GLU A 311 1.10 2.72 2.45
C GLU A 311 1.73 3.42 3.65
N SER A 312 2.87 4.07 3.43
CA SER A 312 3.53 4.94 4.41
C SER A 312 3.86 6.27 3.78
N ASP A 313 3.33 7.34 4.37
CA ASP A 313 3.37 8.71 3.88
C ASP A 313 4.09 9.60 4.89
N THR A 314 4.93 10.51 4.41
CA THR A 314 5.59 11.54 5.23
C THR A 314 5.31 12.91 4.64
N ALA A 315 4.73 13.77 5.47
CA ALA A 315 4.45 15.17 5.12
C ALA A 315 5.50 16.09 5.75
N VAL A 316 6.05 17.00 4.94
CA VAL A 316 7.02 18.01 5.37
C VAL A 316 6.55 19.40 4.92
N PRO A 317 6.28 20.33 5.85
CA PRO A 317 5.99 21.72 5.52
C PRO A 317 7.25 22.47 5.09
N PHE A 318 7.12 23.41 4.16
CA PHE A 318 8.20 24.29 3.70
C PHE A 318 7.63 25.58 3.08
N THR A 319 8.49 26.56 2.82
CA THR A 319 8.11 27.83 2.18
C THR A 319 8.94 28.07 0.93
N VAL A 320 8.34 28.65 -0.11
CA VAL A 320 9.07 29.19 -1.26
C VAL A 320 9.09 30.72 -1.17
N LYS A 321 10.26 31.32 -1.31
CA LYS A 321 10.46 32.77 -1.47
C LYS A 321 11.30 33.02 -2.71
N ALA A 322 10.69 32.84 -3.88
CA ALA A 322 11.35 33.08 -5.15
C ALA A 322 11.51 34.59 -5.36
N ALA A 323 12.71 35.04 -5.73
CA ALA A 323 12.89 36.40 -6.22
C ALA A 323 12.05 36.59 -7.50
N LYS A 324 11.33 37.72 -7.58
CA LYS A 324 10.58 38.10 -8.78
C LYS A 324 11.49 38.32 -9.98
#